data_AF-A0A1M5G6Q9-F1
#
_entry.id   AF-A0A1M5G6Q9-F1
#
_cell.length_a   1.000
_cell.length_b   1.000
_cell.length_c   1.000
_cell.angle_alpha   90.00
_cell.angle_beta   90.00
_cell.angle_gamma   90.00
#
_symmetry.space_group_name_H-M   'P 1'
#
loop_
_entity.id
_entity.type
_entity.pdbx_description
1 polymer ?
#
loop_
_entity_poly.entity_id
_entity_poly.type
_entity_poly.pdbx_seq_one_letter_code
_entity_poly.pdbx_strand_id
1 'polypeptide(L)'
;MMEICLKAENPMPAFFPVLQQGVDVEVPGSQSLESIITNVWGFDKNFAATKIGTVFLNGTPVDDMESTRVGDGDVVALSGPMPGLAGAILRKGSPFAGLRRGGRPETRSGDSGNRKDQIRIHVKLFNSLIGDMGPRLLQTGVILDSERARGVVASLSQQGGRGFGRMVVDGKTMSVDEVQRILREKPQEPTRFKWST
;
A
#
# COMPACT_ATOMS: atom_id res chain seq x y z
N MET A 1 -16.39 -4.26 -8.24
CA MET A 1 -15.04 -4.51 -7.70
C MET A 1 -15.09 -5.86 -7.05
N MET A 2 -14.30 -6.79 -7.57
CA MET A 2 -14.22 -8.15 -7.06
C MET A 2 -13.36 -8.20 -5.79
N GLU A 3 -13.71 -9.05 -4.82
CA GLU A 3 -12.91 -9.28 -3.62
C GLU A 3 -12.39 -10.72 -3.56
N ILE A 4 -11.08 -10.87 -3.40
CA ILE A 4 -10.38 -12.14 -3.22
C ILE A 4 -9.83 -12.20 -1.79
N CYS A 5 -10.38 -13.10 -0.99
CA CYS A 5 -9.93 -13.40 0.36
C CYS A 5 -8.98 -14.60 0.36
N LEU A 6 -7.74 -14.35 0.78
CA LEU A 6 -6.67 -15.30 1.01
C LEU A 6 -6.77 -15.82 2.44
N LYS A 7 -6.77 -17.15 2.61
CA LYS A 7 -6.85 -17.81 3.92
C LYS A 7 -5.63 -18.71 4.13
N ALA A 8 -5.14 -18.75 5.38
CA ALA A 8 -4.09 -19.63 5.90
C ALA A 8 -2.64 -19.32 5.49
N GLU A 9 -2.25 -19.52 4.23
CA GLU A 9 -0.82 -19.43 3.86
C GLU A 9 -0.32 -17.98 3.86
N ASN A 10 1.01 -17.80 3.87
CA ASN A 10 1.64 -16.47 3.80
C ASN A 10 1.72 -16.01 2.34
N PRO A 11 0.90 -15.05 1.88
CA PRO A 11 0.89 -14.63 0.49
C PRO A 11 2.01 -13.63 0.16
N MET A 12 2.74 -13.14 1.17
CA MET A 12 3.68 -12.02 1.01
C MET A 12 4.68 -12.17 -0.13
N PRO A 13 5.29 -13.34 -0.41
CA PRO A 13 6.25 -13.43 -1.50
C PRO A 13 5.62 -13.16 -2.88
N ALA A 14 4.31 -13.40 -3.07
CA ALA A 14 3.60 -13.08 -4.30
C ALA A 14 3.23 -11.59 -4.39
N PHE A 15 3.05 -10.93 -3.25
CA PHE A 15 2.71 -9.51 -3.19
C PHE A 15 3.93 -8.58 -3.14
N PHE A 16 5.12 -9.10 -2.84
CA PHE A 16 6.34 -8.29 -2.72
C PHE A 16 6.57 -7.36 -3.94
N PRO A 17 6.50 -7.83 -5.20
CA PRO A 17 6.73 -6.96 -6.36
C PRO A 17 5.68 -5.87 -6.50
N VAL A 18 4.40 -6.19 -6.26
CA VAL A 18 3.31 -5.22 -6.43
C VAL A 18 3.28 -4.19 -5.30
N LEU A 19 3.62 -4.57 -4.07
CA LEU A 19 3.77 -3.64 -2.94
C LEU A 19 4.92 -2.66 -3.17
N GLN A 20 6.00 -3.11 -3.82
CA GLN A 20 7.12 -2.26 -4.18
C GLN A 20 6.79 -1.28 -5.31
N GLN A 21 6.10 -1.75 -6.34
CA GLN A 21 5.64 -0.91 -7.45
C GLN A 21 4.56 0.09 -7.02
N GLY A 22 3.71 -0.34 -6.09
CA GLY A 22 2.62 0.40 -5.47
C GLY A 22 1.28 -0.27 -5.64
N VAL A 23 0.43 -0.19 -4.62
CA VAL A 23 -0.94 -0.74 -4.60
C VAL A 23 -1.92 0.33 -4.17
N ASP A 24 -3.16 0.22 -4.64
CA ASP A 24 -4.21 1.12 -4.18
C ASP A 24 -4.76 0.63 -2.84
N VAL A 25 -5.02 1.54 -1.92
CA VAL A 25 -5.70 1.25 -0.66
C VAL A 25 -6.76 2.31 -0.42
N GLU A 26 -7.85 1.89 0.21
CA GLU A 26 -8.92 2.82 0.59
C GLU A 26 -8.77 3.22 2.05
N VAL A 27 -8.80 4.53 2.29
CA VAL A 27 -8.61 5.13 3.61
C VAL A 27 -9.68 6.20 3.83
N PRO A 28 -10.03 6.52 5.10
CA PRO A 28 -10.93 7.62 5.38
C PRO A 28 -10.38 8.93 4.81
N GLY A 29 -11.25 9.75 4.24
CA GLY A 29 -10.87 11.06 3.72
C GLY A 29 -10.40 12.03 4.80
N SER A 30 -9.66 13.06 4.38
CA SER A 30 -9.21 14.17 5.26
C SER A 30 -8.31 13.76 6.44
N GLN A 31 -7.73 12.56 6.43
CA GLN A 31 -6.80 12.12 7.47
C GLN A 31 -5.37 12.62 7.19
N SER A 32 -4.59 12.80 8.25
CA SER A 32 -3.14 12.97 8.12
C SER A 32 -2.48 11.63 7.80
N LEU A 33 -1.28 11.68 7.25
CA LEU A 33 -0.51 10.48 6.96
C LEU A 33 -0.19 9.69 8.25
N GLU A 34 0.13 10.38 9.35
CA GLU A 34 0.31 9.73 10.65
C GLU A 34 -0.98 9.03 11.11
N SER A 35 -2.15 9.68 10.99
CA SER A 35 -3.43 9.08 11.38
C SER A 35 -3.76 7.85 10.54
N ILE A 36 -3.46 7.85 9.24
CA ILE A 36 -3.67 6.67 8.39
C ILE A 36 -2.79 5.51 8.84
N ILE A 37 -1.49 5.77 9.03
CA ILE A 37 -0.54 4.73 9.46
C ILE A 37 -0.97 4.15 10.82
N THR A 38 -1.43 5.00 11.73
CA THR A 38 -1.73 4.60 13.11
C THR A 38 -3.13 4.03 13.29
N ASN A 39 -4.16 4.80 12.91
CA ASN A 39 -5.54 4.46 13.19
C ASN A 39 -6.16 3.54 12.14
N VAL A 40 -5.69 3.59 10.88
CA VAL A 40 -6.25 2.76 9.79
C VAL A 40 -5.44 1.48 9.60
N TRP A 41 -4.11 1.57 9.57
CA TRP A 41 -3.24 0.40 9.38
C TRP A 41 -2.76 -0.23 10.69
N GLY A 42 -3.05 0.40 11.84
CA GLY A 42 -2.85 -0.19 13.16
C GLY A 42 -1.40 -0.22 13.63
N PHE A 43 -0.51 0.62 13.08
CA PHE A 43 0.85 0.76 13.57
C PHE A 43 0.89 1.76 14.73
N ASP A 44 1.75 1.54 15.73
CA ASP A 44 1.89 2.53 16.79
C ASP A 44 2.73 3.75 16.33
N LYS A 45 2.66 4.85 17.09
CA LYS A 45 3.42 6.07 16.79
C LYS A 45 4.94 5.85 16.80
N ASN A 46 5.43 4.91 17.62
CA ASN A 46 6.85 4.62 17.71
C ASN A 46 7.34 3.91 16.43
N PHE A 47 6.56 2.99 15.87
CA PHE A 47 6.81 2.39 14.56
C PHE A 47 6.87 3.49 13.49
N ALA A 48 5.85 4.35 13.43
CA ALA A 48 5.81 5.44 12.45
C ALA A 48 7.03 6.37 12.56
N ALA A 49 7.48 6.68 13.78
CA ALA A 49 8.62 7.57 14.01
C ALA A 49 9.99 6.92 13.74
N THR A 50 10.16 5.63 14.04
CA THR A 50 11.48 4.96 14.06
C THR A 50 11.73 4.04 12.88
N LYS A 51 10.68 3.41 12.34
CA LYS A 51 10.78 2.46 11.23
C LYS A 51 10.56 3.12 9.88
N ILE A 52 9.80 4.21 9.80
CA ILE A 52 9.59 4.95 8.55
C ILE A 52 10.63 6.07 8.48
N GLY A 53 11.72 5.80 7.76
CA GLY A 53 12.84 6.74 7.65
C GLY A 53 12.63 7.81 6.58
N THR A 54 11.93 7.47 5.49
CA THR A 54 11.72 8.37 4.34
C THR A 54 10.28 8.26 3.86
N VAL A 55 9.68 9.41 3.59
CA VAL A 55 8.31 9.53 3.10
C VAL A 55 8.29 10.47 1.91
N PHE A 56 7.58 10.07 0.85
CA PHE A 56 7.25 10.94 -0.27
C PHE A 56 5.74 11.00 -0.47
N LEU A 57 5.23 12.21 -0.71
CA LEU A 57 3.89 12.46 -1.21
C LEU A 57 3.99 13.04 -2.62
N ASN A 58 3.45 12.34 -3.62
CA ASN A 58 3.52 12.74 -5.03
C ASN A 58 4.95 13.06 -5.49
N GLY A 59 5.92 12.26 -5.08
CA GLY A 59 7.34 12.44 -5.39
C GLY A 59 8.04 13.52 -4.57
N THR A 60 7.34 14.18 -3.65
CA THR A 60 7.88 15.25 -2.81
C THR A 60 8.18 14.73 -1.39
N PRO A 61 9.40 14.93 -0.86
CA PRO A 61 9.77 14.51 0.50
C PRO A 61 8.87 15.14 1.57
N VAL A 62 8.48 14.35 2.57
CA VAL A 62 7.66 14.77 3.71
C VAL A 62 8.46 14.64 5.01
N ASP A 63 8.55 15.73 5.77
CA ASP A 63 9.22 15.74 7.10
C ASP A 63 8.26 15.58 8.28
N ASP A 64 7.02 16.04 8.13
CA ASP A 64 5.98 16.00 9.15
C ASP A 64 4.75 15.23 8.64
N MET A 65 4.56 14.01 9.14
CA MET A 65 3.41 13.16 8.77
C MET A 65 2.13 13.57 9.48
N GLU A 66 2.21 14.29 10.61
CA GLU A 66 1.06 14.73 11.39
C GLU A 66 0.34 15.88 10.68
N SER A 67 1.09 16.83 10.12
CA SER A 67 0.52 17.96 9.35
C SER A 67 0.20 17.61 7.88
N THR A 68 0.76 16.51 7.36
CA THR A 68 0.60 16.13 5.95
C THR A 68 -0.73 15.42 5.71
N ARG A 69 -1.60 16.02 4.91
CA ARG A 69 -2.88 15.44 4.49
C ARG A 69 -2.76 14.77 3.12
N VAL A 70 -3.37 13.61 2.98
CA VAL A 70 -3.50 12.90 1.71
C VAL A 70 -4.92 13.03 1.17
N GLY A 71 -5.07 12.89 -0.14
CA GLY A 71 -6.34 12.94 -0.84
C GLY A 71 -6.39 11.92 -1.96
N ASP A 72 -7.55 11.87 -2.60
CA ASP A 72 -7.86 10.87 -3.61
C ASP A 72 -6.87 10.92 -4.78
N GLY A 73 -6.32 9.77 -5.15
CA GLY A 73 -5.31 9.61 -6.20
C GLY A 73 -3.87 9.94 -5.80
N ASP A 74 -3.61 10.39 -4.57
CA ASP A 74 -2.24 10.68 -4.15
C ASP A 74 -1.37 9.42 -4.09
N VAL A 75 -0.09 9.60 -4.44
CA VAL A 75 0.94 8.57 -4.34
C VAL A 75 1.75 8.79 -3.06
N VAL A 76 1.70 7.82 -2.15
CA VAL A 76 2.48 7.80 -0.90
C VAL A 76 3.57 6.74 -1.01
N ALA A 77 4.83 7.16 -0.95
CA ALA A 77 5.97 6.26 -0.95
C ALA A 77 6.59 6.21 0.45
N LEU A 78 6.64 5.03 1.06
CA LEU A 78 7.18 4.81 2.39
C LEU A 78 8.42 3.92 2.30
N SER A 79 9.50 4.37 2.92
CA SER A 79 10.74 3.61 2.99
C SER A 79 11.29 3.63 4.41
N GLY A 80 11.87 2.50 4.81
CA GLY A 80 12.63 2.39 6.03
C GLY A 80 13.91 3.22 6.00
N PRO A 81 14.74 3.17 7.06
CA PRO A 81 16.01 3.87 7.08
C PRO A 81 16.86 3.47 5.86
N MET A 82 17.26 4.47 5.07
CA MET A 82 18.16 4.28 3.94
C MET A 82 19.59 4.66 4.36
N PRO A 83 20.62 3.84 4.06
CA PRO A 83 22.00 4.22 4.29
C PRO A 83 22.53 5.15 3.19
N GLY A 84 23.71 5.75 3.43
CA GLY A 84 24.44 6.53 2.44
C GLY A 84 23.88 7.92 2.15
N LEU A 85 24.32 8.51 1.04
CA LEU A 85 24.00 9.89 0.67
C LEU A 85 22.49 10.12 0.45
N ALA A 86 21.82 9.16 -0.17
CA ALA A 86 20.37 9.22 -0.37
C ALA A 86 19.63 9.31 0.96
N GLY A 87 20.00 8.47 1.94
CA GLY A 87 19.45 8.55 3.29
C GLY A 87 19.80 9.86 4.02
N ALA A 88 21.03 10.34 3.86
CA ALA A 88 21.45 11.59 4.46
C ALA A 88 20.60 12.78 3.97
N ILE A 89 20.19 12.81 2.69
CA ILE A 89 19.42 13.92 2.11
C ILE A 89 17.91 13.71 2.25
N LEU A 90 17.40 12.50 1.96
CA LEU A 90 15.97 12.26 1.75
C LEU A 90 15.22 11.90 3.03
N ARG A 91 15.89 11.36 4.06
CA ARG A 91 15.22 10.93 5.30
C ARG A 91 14.46 12.08 5.96
N LYS A 92 13.35 11.76 6.61
CA LYS A 92 12.55 12.67 7.42
C LYS A 92 13.43 13.41 8.44
N GLY A 93 13.30 14.74 8.52
CA GLY A 93 14.06 15.57 9.46
C GLY A 93 15.56 15.66 9.14
N SER A 94 15.95 15.48 7.87
CA SER A 94 17.35 15.60 7.46
C SER A 94 17.89 17.03 7.67
N PRO A 95 19.12 17.20 8.22
CA PRO A 95 19.80 18.50 8.22
C PRO A 95 20.19 18.97 6.80
N PHE A 96 20.21 18.06 5.83
CA PHE A 96 20.49 18.32 4.42
C PHE A 96 19.22 18.45 3.57
N ALA A 97 18.05 18.67 4.18
CA ALA A 97 16.79 18.80 3.47
C ALA A 97 16.80 19.88 2.39
N GLY A 98 17.62 20.94 2.54
CA GLY A 98 17.80 21.98 1.52
C GLY A 98 18.44 21.51 0.21
N LEU A 99 19.02 20.30 0.16
CA LEU A 99 19.56 19.70 -1.06
C LEU A 99 18.52 18.88 -1.85
N ARG A 100 17.31 18.70 -1.32
CA ARG A 100 16.23 17.98 -2.00
C ARG A 100 15.76 18.78 -3.21
N ARG A 101 15.73 18.14 -4.38
CA ARG A 101 15.05 18.66 -5.57
C ARG A 101 13.59 18.23 -5.50
N GLY A 102 12.67 19.18 -5.68
CA GLY A 102 11.25 19.00 -5.37
C GLY A 102 10.87 19.87 -4.18
N GLY A 103 9.85 20.70 -4.32
CA GLY A 103 9.45 21.71 -3.34
C GLY A 103 8.96 21.13 -2.01
N ARG A 104 8.19 21.91 -1.25
CA ARG A 104 7.39 21.34 -0.15
C ARG A 104 6.11 20.76 -0.73
N PRO A 105 5.57 19.66 -0.16
CA PRO A 105 4.25 19.19 -0.56
C PRO A 105 3.26 20.35 -0.43
N GLU A 106 2.42 20.57 -1.44
CA GLU A 106 1.39 21.59 -1.36
C GLU A 106 0.50 21.30 -0.15
N THR A 107 0.41 22.27 0.75
CA THR A 107 -0.43 22.14 1.92
C THR A 107 -1.87 22.25 1.46
N ARG A 108 -2.61 21.13 1.49
CA ARG A 108 -4.05 21.19 1.30
C ARG A 108 -4.66 21.86 2.53
N SER A 109 -4.87 23.17 2.44
CA SER A 109 -5.76 23.91 3.33
C SER A 109 -7.11 23.21 3.31
N GLY A 110 -7.72 23.01 4.48
CA GLY A 110 -8.96 22.24 4.62
C GLY A 110 -10.14 22.94 3.93
N ASP A 111 -10.20 22.83 2.60
CA ASP A 111 -11.30 23.35 1.84
C ASP A 111 -12.51 22.43 2.00
N SER A 112 -13.66 23.04 2.24
CA SER A 112 -14.91 22.38 2.64
C SER A 112 -15.70 21.86 1.44
N GLY A 113 -15.07 21.82 0.26
CA GLY A 113 -15.63 21.33 -0.98
C GLY A 113 -15.53 19.81 -1.10
N ASN A 114 -16.64 19.13 -0.80
CA ASN A 114 -16.88 17.72 -1.10
C ASN A 114 -15.86 16.73 -0.48
N ARG A 115 -15.81 16.70 0.86
CA ARG A 115 -15.09 15.63 1.58
C ARG A 115 -15.71 14.29 1.23
N LYS A 116 -15.02 13.49 0.41
CA LYS A 116 -15.33 12.07 0.29
C LYS A 116 -15.07 11.41 1.65
N ASP A 117 -16.02 10.61 2.12
CA ASP A 117 -15.86 9.81 3.35
C ASP A 117 -14.70 8.82 3.22
N GLN A 118 -14.46 8.34 1.99
CA GLN A 118 -13.38 7.42 1.66
C GLN A 118 -12.67 7.87 0.39
N ILE A 119 -11.35 7.78 0.41
CA ILE A 119 -10.47 8.10 -0.72
C ILE A 119 -9.60 6.90 -1.05
N ARG A 120 -9.15 6.81 -2.31
CA ARG A 120 -8.18 5.82 -2.76
C ARG A 120 -6.82 6.47 -2.91
N ILE A 121 -5.83 5.96 -2.19
CA ILE A 121 -4.44 6.41 -2.32
C ILE A 121 -3.58 5.26 -2.85
N HIS A 122 -2.50 5.61 -3.54
CA HIS A 122 -1.55 4.66 -4.09
C HIS A 122 -0.32 4.56 -3.18
N VAL A 123 -0.12 3.42 -2.52
CA VAL A 123 0.93 3.22 -1.52
C VAL A 123 2.06 2.35 -2.08
N LYS A 124 3.29 2.85 -2.00
CA LYS A 124 4.52 2.14 -2.36
C LYS A 124 5.33 1.85 -1.10
N LEU A 125 5.74 0.60 -0.92
CA LEU A 125 6.60 0.19 0.18
C LEU A 125 7.97 -0.20 -0.36
N PHE A 126 9.04 0.29 0.28
CA PHE A 126 10.40 -0.09 -0.08
C PHE A 126 11.06 -0.88 1.04
N ASN A 127 12.27 -1.39 0.76
CA ASN A 127 13.18 -1.96 1.75
C ASN A 127 12.49 -2.90 2.76
N SER A 128 12.80 -2.80 4.06
CA SER A 128 12.21 -3.68 5.08
C SER A 128 10.72 -3.42 5.31
N LEU A 129 10.21 -2.25 4.92
CA LEU A 129 8.80 -1.90 5.15
C LEU A 129 7.83 -2.76 4.34
N ILE A 130 8.27 -3.41 3.25
CA ILE A 130 7.41 -4.39 2.57
C ILE A 130 7.06 -5.55 3.52
N GLY A 131 8.03 -6.05 4.28
CA GLY A 131 7.82 -7.09 5.28
C GLY A 131 7.08 -6.58 6.52
N ASP A 132 7.42 -5.37 6.98
CA ASP A 132 6.83 -4.80 8.20
C ASP A 132 5.37 -4.36 8.01
N MET A 133 5.06 -3.73 6.86
CA MET A 133 3.75 -3.10 6.60
C MET A 133 2.85 -3.90 5.65
N GLY A 134 3.43 -4.68 4.74
CA GLY A 134 2.68 -5.44 3.74
C GLY A 134 1.57 -6.33 4.31
N PRO A 135 1.81 -7.12 5.39
CA PRO A 135 0.78 -7.91 6.04
C PRO A 135 -0.44 -7.09 6.49
N ARG A 136 -0.23 -5.92 7.11
CA ARG A 136 -1.32 -5.05 7.58
C ARG A 136 -2.08 -4.41 6.42
N LEU A 137 -1.39 -4.01 5.35
CA LEU A 137 -2.05 -3.52 4.14
C LEU A 137 -2.92 -4.62 3.49
N LEU A 138 -2.45 -5.87 3.47
CA LEU A 138 -3.25 -6.99 2.96
C LEU A 138 -4.43 -7.32 3.88
N GLN A 139 -4.32 -7.17 5.19
CA GLN A 139 -5.44 -7.37 6.11
C GLN A 139 -6.53 -6.32 5.93
N THR A 140 -6.14 -5.06 5.70
CA THR A 140 -7.07 -3.95 5.45
C THR A 140 -7.66 -3.99 4.04
N GLY A 141 -6.89 -4.48 3.08
CA GLY A 141 -7.28 -4.76 1.72
C GLY A 141 -6.52 -3.89 0.72
N VAL A 142 -5.81 -4.54 -0.20
CA VAL A 142 -5.10 -3.87 -1.30
C VAL A 142 -5.86 -4.05 -2.60
N ILE A 143 -5.84 -3.05 -3.45
CA ILE A 143 -6.55 -3.02 -4.73
C ILE A 143 -5.52 -3.01 -5.85
N LEU A 144 -5.74 -3.88 -6.83
CA LEU A 144 -4.93 -4.02 -8.02
C LEU A 144 -5.82 -3.94 -9.27
N ASP A 145 -5.27 -3.44 -10.37
CA ASP A 145 -5.86 -3.67 -11.68
C ASP A 145 -5.85 -5.18 -12.03
N SER A 146 -6.62 -5.54 -13.05
CA SER A 146 -6.83 -6.94 -13.41
C SER A 146 -5.54 -7.63 -13.91
N GLU A 147 -4.62 -6.91 -14.54
CA GLU A 147 -3.35 -7.47 -15.02
C GLU A 147 -2.45 -7.87 -13.84
N ARG A 148 -2.25 -6.94 -12.90
CA ARG A 148 -1.43 -7.15 -11.71
C ARG A 148 -2.07 -8.17 -10.77
N ALA A 149 -3.40 -8.18 -10.64
CA ALA A 149 -4.14 -9.21 -9.91
C ALA A 149 -3.87 -10.60 -10.47
N ARG A 150 -3.86 -10.76 -11.81
CA ARG A 150 -3.52 -12.05 -12.45
C ARG A 150 -2.09 -12.48 -12.18
N GLY A 151 -1.14 -11.54 -12.23
CA GLY A 151 0.25 -11.78 -11.88
C GLY A 151 0.38 -12.35 -10.47
N VAL A 152 -0.29 -11.71 -9.49
CA VAL A 152 -0.32 -12.17 -8.10
C VAL A 152 -0.94 -13.56 -7.98
N VAL A 153 -2.11 -13.81 -8.57
CA VAL A 153 -2.76 -15.13 -8.49
C VAL A 153 -1.88 -16.22 -9.12
N ALA A 154 -1.17 -15.93 -10.21
CA ALA A 154 -0.23 -16.86 -10.84
C ALA A 154 1.00 -17.11 -9.96
N SER A 155 1.50 -16.09 -9.26
CA SER A 155 2.59 -16.26 -8.29
C SER A 155 2.14 -17.08 -7.07
N LEU A 156 0.92 -16.89 -6.58
CA LEU A 156 0.36 -17.66 -5.45
C LEU A 156 0.23 -19.15 -5.77
N SER A 157 -0.07 -19.53 -7.01
CA SER A 157 -0.12 -20.94 -7.41
C SER A 157 1.25 -21.61 -7.53
N GLN A 158 2.31 -20.82 -7.69
CA GLN A 158 3.68 -21.32 -7.84
C GLN A 158 4.43 -21.42 -6.49
N GLN A 159 3.87 -20.89 -5.39
CA GLN A 159 4.44 -21.04 -4.06
C GLN A 159 4.27 -22.49 -3.58
N GLY A 160 5.41 -23.18 -3.36
CA GLY A 160 5.47 -24.64 -3.21
C GLY A 160 4.81 -25.24 -1.95
N GLY A 161 4.55 -26.55 -2.01
CA GLY A 161 4.07 -27.39 -0.90
C GLY A 161 2.56 -27.63 -0.91
N ARG A 162 1.77 -26.59 -0.58
CA ARG A 162 0.30 -26.54 -0.62
C ARG A 162 -0.19 -25.14 -1.01
N GLY A 163 0.47 -24.52 -2.00
CA GLY A 163 0.13 -23.19 -2.50
C GLY A 163 -1.36 -22.98 -2.65
N PHE A 164 -1.85 -21.74 -2.48
CA PHE A 164 -3.26 -21.33 -2.42
C PHE A 164 -4.18 -22.01 -3.45
N GLY A 165 -4.50 -23.29 -3.25
CA GLY A 165 -5.21 -24.11 -4.24
C GLY A 165 -6.67 -23.69 -4.35
N ARG A 166 -7.16 -23.01 -3.32
CA ARG A 166 -8.49 -22.40 -3.27
C ARG A 166 -8.40 -21.01 -2.65
N MET A 167 -9.17 -20.11 -3.21
CA MET A 167 -9.30 -18.71 -2.79
C MET A 167 -10.79 -18.42 -2.61
N VAL A 168 -11.15 -17.50 -1.72
CA VAL A 168 -12.55 -17.11 -1.55
C VAL A 168 -12.81 -15.85 -2.36
N VAL A 169 -13.51 -15.97 -3.48
CA VAL A 169 -13.87 -14.85 -4.37
C VAL A 169 -15.33 -14.49 -4.15
N ASP A 170 -15.59 -13.25 -3.70
CA ASP A 170 -16.95 -12.76 -3.37
C ASP A 170 -17.75 -13.76 -2.49
N GLY A 171 -17.07 -14.36 -1.51
CA GLY A 171 -17.64 -15.34 -0.58
C GLY A 171 -17.68 -16.78 -1.10
N LYS A 172 -17.35 -17.04 -2.37
CA LYS A 172 -17.34 -18.39 -2.97
C LYS A 172 -15.93 -18.95 -3.05
N THR A 173 -15.75 -20.18 -2.59
CA THR A 173 -14.48 -20.89 -2.72
C THR A 173 -14.28 -21.32 -4.18
N MET A 174 -13.19 -20.84 -4.80
CA MET A 174 -12.81 -21.13 -6.18
C MET A 174 -11.37 -21.62 -6.26
N SER A 175 -11.07 -22.48 -7.22
CA SER A 175 -9.71 -22.88 -7.57
C SER A 175 -8.96 -21.73 -8.26
N VAL A 176 -7.61 -21.77 -8.22
CA VAL A 176 -6.77 -20.78 -8.90
C VAL A 176 -7.15 -20.63 -10.37
N ASP A 177 -7.40 -21.73 -11.08
CA ASP A 177 -7.73 -21.71 -12.51
C ASP A 177 -9.06 -20.99 -12.78
N GLU A 178 -10.06 -21.17 -11.91
CA GLU A 178 -11.32 -20.44 -11.97
C GLU A 178 -11.13 -18.95 -11.74
N VAL A 179 -10.33 -18.58 -10.72
CA VAL A 179 -10.02 -17.17 -10.42
C VAL A 179 -9.27 -16.52 -11.60
N GLN A 180 -8.27 -17.22 -12.15
CA GLN A 180 -7.52 -16.77 -13.32
C GLN A 180 -8.44 -16.53 -14.51
N ARG A 181 -9.41 -17.43 -14.76
CA ARG A 181 -10.39 -17.29 -15.84
C ARG A 181 -11.27 -16.06 -15.66
N ILE A 182 -11.86 -15.86 -14.48
CA ILE A 182 -12.72 -14.70 -14.19
C ILE A 182 -11.95 -13.38 -14.37
N LEU A 183 -10.70 -13.33 -13.90
CA LEU A 183 -9.85 -12.16 -14.08
C LEU A 183 -9.54 -11.84 -15.56
N ARG A 184 -9.53 -12.84 -16.47
CA ARG A 184 -9.39 -12.56 -17.91
C ARG A 184 -10.68 -12.08 -18.54
N GLU A 185 -11.82 -12.63 -18.10
CA GLU A 185 -13.14 -12.26 -18.60
C GLU A 185 -13.52 -10.82 -18.20
N LYS A 186 -12.88 -10.28 -17.16
CA LYS A 186 -13.13 -8.93 -16.63
C LYS A 186 -11.87 -8.06 -16.51
N PRO A 187 -11.22 -7.69 -17.63
CA PRO A 187 -9.91 -7.01 -17.62
C PRO A 187 -9.93 -5.55 -17.12
N GLN A 188 -11.11 -4.95 -16.95
CA GLN A 188 -11.28 -3.57 -16.47
C GLN A 188 -11.81 -3.52 -15.03
N GLU A 189 -12.12 -4.67 -14.42
CA GLU A 189 -12.63 -4.70 -13.05
C GLU A 189 -11.46 -4.77 -12.05
N PRO A 190 -11.25 -3.73 -11.22
CA PRO A 190 -10.22 -3.78 -10.18
C PRO A 190 -10.58 -4.85 -9.15
N THR A 191 -9.55 -5.47 -8.60
CA THR A 191 -9.65 -6.58 -7.65
C THR A 191 -9.05 -6.18 -6.31
N ARG A 192 -9.85 -6.33 -5.26
CA ARG A 192 -9.38 -6.18 -3.88
C ARG A 192 -8.89 -7.53 -3.37
N PHE A 193 -7.69 -7.57 -2.82
CA PHE A 193 -7.16 -8.71 -2.09
C PHE A 193 -7.20 -8.42 -0.59
N LYS A 194 -7.72 -9.37 0.18
CA LYS A 194 -7.65 -9.38 1.64
C LYS A 194 -6.97 -10.64 2.13
N TRP A 195 -6.16 -10.52 3.16
CA TRP A 195 -5.56 -11.66 3.83
C TRP A 195 -6.10 -11.77 5.26
N SER A 196 -6.70 -12.93 5.56
CA SER A 196 -7.07 -13.31 6.92
C SER A 196 -6.25 -14.52 7.32
N THR A 197 -5.38 -14.32 8.32
CA THR A 197 -4.73 -15.39 9.07
C THR A 197 -5.74 -16.09 9.96
#